data_AF-A0A945MP63-F1
#
_entry.id   AF-A0A945MP63-F1
#
_cell.length_a   1.000
_cell.length_b   1.000
_cell.length_c   1.000
_cell.angle_alpha   90.00
_cell.angle_beta   90.00
_cell.angle_gamma   90.00
#
_symmetry.space_group_name_H-M   'P 1'
#
loop_
_entity.id
_entity.type
_entity.pdbx_description
1 polymer ?
#
loop_
_entity_poly.entity_id
_entity_poly.type
_entity_poly.pdbx_seq_one_letter_code
_entity_poly.pdbx_strand_id
1 'polypeptide(L)'
;ALAGASRATAIKGGDAKTAKAPGQSAHADVEGSVDVAAVDMVEPEEVSLPELSSKVHEIGKLLVSIEPNEQQVWGLVINPLAQLQNLRAVARQIGTAGTGADKAYNNVKQIARYLKIKDLLNVKEPSVHKDRNFMLEIRTFINSLNNDRKFESDSRHLVPLKRILDYAAAALVRLEALKTNFNFSTAHPESYTREAVTLYYEEALRALTDFADPEIRGSAREKADADTDVLLSIFSVEEFVEKILHTVRDYVTGLRDGGHSKSVTEFKAACGGQPIEFEGVEYGGDSRGAVPDAMLATSDMGDVFDEAYRYVTTEAWGVMEEVHQPKVVAGRIKEILREILVGTAVFTPEMRRHLGKPTMALAVVGLDKITGNINLKEYYVRLRGNGEIAFIEDFEDGKHVDLFEMREYKPSRVHAAVKKKKDEDGTEELQTGRKYLFTIGRTDKLFGYTPNDLVNGCIRGDDGGGPKAFNVF
;
A
#
# COMPACT_ATOMS: atom_id res chain seq x y z
N ALA A 1 -49.02 50.99 44.35
CA ALA A 1 -48.22 50.68 45.55
C ALA A 1 -47.24 49.57 45.21
N LEU A 2 -45.95 49.92 45.30
CA LEU A 2 -44.70 49.15 45.43
C LEU A 2 -44.60 47.62 45.18
N ALA A 3 -43.53 47.30 44.43
CA ALA A 3 -42.64 46.11 44.45
C ALA A 3 -43.22 44.75 43.99
N GLY A 4 -42.54 43.90 43.21
CA GLY A 4 -41.14 43.84 42.81
C GLY A 4 -40.60 42.43 43.02
N ALA A 5 -40.05 41.83 41.95
CA ALA A 5 -39.00 40.79 41.91
C ALA A 5 -39.34 39.28 41.98
N SER A 6 -38.92 38.62 40.88
CA SER A 6 -38.04 37.44 40.78
C SER A 6 -38.60 36.01 40.73
N ARG A 7 -38.18 35.36 39.63
CA ARG A 7 -38.03 33.91 39.36
C ARG A 7 -37.46 33.11 40.55
N ALA A 8 -37.97 31.89 40.72
CA ALA A 8 -37.18 30.65 40.88
C ALA A 8 -38.08 29.39 40.80
N THR A 9 -37.69 28.47 39.91
CA THR A 9 -37.74 27.00 39.97
C THR A 9 -38.56 26.30 41.07
N ALA A 10 -39.43 25.37 40.64
CA ALA A 10 -39.86 24.24 41.46
C ALA A 10 -39.92 22.93 40.63
N ILE A 11 -39.09 21.98 41.05
CA ILE A 11 -39.15 20.56 40.76
C ILE A 11 -40.29 19.95 41.60
N LYS A 12 -41.06 19.01 41.03
CA LYS A 12 -41.58 17.79 41.71
C LYS A 12 -42.23 16.85 40.69
N GLY A 13 -41.93 15.57 40.81
CA GLY A 13 -42.24 14.51 39.84
C GLY A 13 -43.36 13.55 40.27
N GLY A 14 -43.38 12.40 39.60
CA GLY A 14 -44.28 11.25 39.81
C GLY A 14 -45.68 11.47 39.23
N ASP A 15 -46.32 10.58 38.48
CA ASP A 15 -46.13 9.14 38.26
C ASP A 15 -46.83 8.72 36.95
N ALA A 16 -46.31 7.69 36.28
CA ALA A 16 -47.04 6.44 36.01
C ALA A 16 -46.36 5.64 34.88
N LYS A 17 -45.88 4.47 35.26
CA LYS A 17 -45.35 3.41 34.39
C LYS A 17 -46.40 2.96 33.37
N THR A 18 -46.08 3.04 32.08
CA THR A 18 -46.69 2.20 31.04
C THR A 18 -45.64 1.26 30.46
N ALA A 19 -46.01 -0.02 30.40
CA ALA A 19 -45.17 -1.15 30.09
C ALA A 19 -44.54 -1.09 28.68
N LYS A 20 -43.29 -1.52 28.57
CA LYS A 20 -42.57 -1.72 27.29
C LYS A 20 -43.21 -2.87 26.51
N ALA A 21 -43.52 -2.62 25.24
CA ALA A 21 -43.76 -3.67 24.25
C ALA A 21 -42.40 -4.23 23.76
N PRO A 22 -42.29 -5.54 23.47
CA PRO A 22 -41.07 -6.13 22.94
C PRO A 22 -40.94 -5.81 21.45
N GLY A 23 -39.83 -5.19 21.03
CA GLY A 23 -39.55 -4.91 19.61
C GLY A 23 -39.04 -3.50 19.28
N GLN A 24 -38.72 -2.64 20.25
CA GLN A 24 -38.05 -1.37 19.95
C GLN A 24 -36.54 -1.57 19.81
N SER A 25 -36.06 -1.46 18.57
CA SER A 25 -34.66 -1.28 18.22
C SER A 25 -34.08 -0.08 18.99
N ALA A 26 -32.91 -0.26 19.59
CA ALA A 26 -32.12 0.86 20.10
C ALA A 26 -31.46 1.63 18.94
N HIS A 27 -32.27 2.21 18.06
CA HIS A 27 -31.84 3.36 17.27
C HIS A 27 -32.17 4.60 18.10
N ALA A 28 -31.26 4.94 19.01
CA ALA A 28 -31.19 6.29 19.52
C ALA A 28 -30.47 7.12 18.44
N ASP A 29 -31.26 7.87 17.68
CA ASP A 29 -30.92 9.10 16.95
C ASP A 29 -29.42 9.34 16.66
N VAL A 30 -28.99 8.94 15.46
CA VAL A 30 -27.77 9.46 14.82
C VAL A 30 -28.21 10.16 13.54
N GLU A 31 -28.08 11.48 13.50
CA GLU A 31 -28.18 12.27 12.26
C GLU A 31 -27.02 11.89 11.33
N GLY A 32 -27.34 11.34 10.16
CA GLY A 32 -26.36 11.01 9.11
C GLY A 32 -26.74 9.75 8.36
N SER A 33 -27.61 9.84 7.36
CA SER A 33 -27.80 8.75 6.41
C SER A 33 -26.57 8.67 5.51
N VAL A 34 -25.92 7.51 5.46
CA VAL A 34 -24.92 7.21 4.44
C VAL A 34 -25.66 6.57 3.26
N ASP A 35 -25.56 7.16 2.07
CA ASP A 35 -26.18 6.62 0.85
C ASP A 35 -25.39 5.38 0.39
N VAL A 36 -25.80 4.20 0.87
CA VAL A 36 -25.28 2.92 0.40
C VAL A 36 -25.86 2.61 -0.98
N ALA A 37 -25.00 2.34 -1.95
CA ALA A 37 -25.45 2.00 -3.29
C ALA A 37 -26.26 0.70 -3.27
N ALA A 38 -27.36 0.64 -4.02
CA ALA A 38 -28.23 -0.55 -4.08
C ALA A 38 -27.48 -1.83 -4.49
N VAL A 39 -26.35 -1.71 -5.21
CA VAL A 39 -25.50 -2.84 -5.60
C VAL A 39 -24.68 -3.42 -4.44
N ASP A 40 -24.47 -2.65 -3.38
CA ASP A 40 -23.72 -3.08 -2.20
C ASP A 40 -24.64 -3.68 -1.12
N MET A 41 -25.93 -3.34 -1.14
CA MET A 41 -26.94 -3.94 -0.27
C MET A 41 -26.99 -5.46 -0.41
N VAL A 42 -27.02 -6.16 0.73
CA VAL A 42 -27.03 -7.62 0.77
C VAL A 42 -28.39 -8.12 1.24
N GLU A 43 -29.22 -8.48 0.28
CA GLU A 43 -30.56 -8.98 0.55
C GLU A 43 -30.57 -10.50 0.80
N PRO A 44 -31.30 -10.96 1.84
CA PRO A 44 -31.51 -12.39 2.06
C PRO A 44 -32.30 -12.99 0.90
N GLU A 45 -31.93 -14.20 0.49
CA GLU A 45 -32.61 -14.94 -0.55
C GLU A 45 -33.79 -15.71 0.05
N GLU A 46 -34.97 -15.56 -0.55
CA GLU A 46 -36.13 -16.38 -0.21
C GLU A 46 -35.90 -17.81 -0.71
N VAL A 47 -36.00 -18.79 0.19
CA VAL A 47 -35.83 -20.21 -0.14
C VAL A 47 -37.10 -20.94 0.22
N SER A 48 -37.66 -21.67 -0.74
CA SER A 48 -38.81 -22.53 -0.49
C SER A 48 -38.41 -23.95 -0.08
N LEU A 49 -39.31 -24.68 0.59
CA LEU A 49 -39.04 -26.07 1.01
C LEU A 49 -38.61 -27.00 -0.15
N PRO A 50 -39.17 -26.91 -1.36
CA PRO A 50 -38.69 -27.67 -2.52
C PRO A 50 -37.23 -27.37 -2.92
N GLU A 51 -36.74 -26.16 -2.65
CA GLU A 51 -35.40 -25.71 -3.01
C GLU A 51 -34.36 -26.02 -1.94
N LEU A 52 -34.79 -26.32 -0.71
CA LEU A 52 -33.95 -26.56 0.45
C LEU A 52 -32.76 -27.45 0.12
N SER A 53 -33.01 -28.63 -0.46
CA SER A 53 -31.94 -29.58 -0.77
C SER A 53 -30.91 -29.00 -1.75
N SER A 54 -31.36 -28.26 -2.78
CA SER A 54 -30.45 -27.65 -3.75
C SER A 54 -29.58 -26.58 -3.08
N LYS A 55 -30.18 -25.72 -2.25
CA LYS A 55 -29.47 -24.65 -1.55
C LYS A 55 -28.50 -25.18 -0.48
N VAL A 56 -28.84 -26.27 0.19
CA VAL A 56 -27.92 -26.97 1.10
C VAL A 56 -26.65 -27.45 0.37
N HIS A 57 -26.80 -28.06 -0.80
CA HIS A 57 -25.65 -28.48 -1.62
C HIS A 57 -24.84 -27.28 -2.11
N GLU A 58 -25.50 -26.17 -2.44
CA GLU A 58 -24.86 -24.94 -2.86
C GLU A 58 -24.00 -24.33 -1.73
N ILE A 59 -24.57 -24.19 -0.53
CA ILE A 59 -23.84 -23.74 0.68
C ILE A 59 -22.60 -24.59 0.89
N GLY A 60 -22.73 -25.90 0.77
CA GLY A 60 -21.61 -26.82 0.86
C GLY A 60 -20.49 -26.59 -0.15
N LYS A 61 -20.86 -26.41 -1.43
CA LYS A 61 -19.89 -26.10 -2.49
C LYS A 61 -19.18 -24.78 -2.23
N LEU A 62 -19.92 -23.76 -1.79
CA LEU A 62 -19.37 -22.46 -1.43
C LEU A 62 -18.37 -22.61 -0.28
N LEU A 63 -18.75 -23.29 0.82
CA LEU A 63 -17.87 -23.53 1.98
C LEU A 63 -16.55 -24.21 1.60
N VAL A 64 -16.60 -25.27 0.79
CA VAL A 64 -15.40 -26.01 0.33
C VAL A 64 -14.44 -25.13 -0.44
N SER A 65 -14.95 -24.09 -1.11
CA SER A 65 -14.13 -23.20 -1.93
C SER A 65 -13.52 -22.02 -1.16
N ILE A 66 -13.87 -21.78 0.11
CA ILE A 66 -13.35 -20.64 0.88
C ILE A 66 -11.87 -20.84 1.23
N GLU A 67 -11.53 -21.95 1.89
CA GLU A 67 -10.16 -22.24 2.38
C GLU A 67 -9.10 -22.24 1.26
N PRO A 68 -9.33 -22.86 0.08
CA PRO A 68 -8.36 -22.82 -1.01
C PRO A 68 -8.16 -21.42 -1.62
N ASN A 69 -9.15 -20.53 -1.48
CA ASN A 69 -9.08 -19.17 -2.01
C ASN A 69 -8.44 -18.20 -1.04
N GLU A 70 -8.78 -18.27 0.26
CA GLU A 70 -8.18 -17.42 1.29
C GLU A 70 -8.31 -18.03 2.71
N GLN A 71 -7.17 -18.33 3.32
CA GLN A 71 -7.11 -19.01 4.63
C GLN A 71 -7.62 -18.12 5.77
N GLN A 72 -7.38 -16.81 5.73
CA GLN A 72 -7.83 -15.91 6.80
C GLN A 72 -9.35 -15.75 6.80
N VAL A 73 -9.98 -15.68 5.61
CA VAL A 73 -11.44 -15.63 5.45
C VAL A 73 -12.08 -16.94 5.96
N TRP A 74 -11.46 -18.08 5.64
CA TRP A 74 -11.90 -19.37 6.20
C TRP A 74 -11.79 -19.41 7.73
N GLY A 75 -10.70 -18.86 8.29
CA GLY A 75 -10.53 -18.69 9.73
C GLY A 75 -11.67 -17.90 10.38
N LEU A 76 -12.17 -16.86 9.72
CA LEU A 76 -13.33 -16.08 10.19
C LEU A 76 -14.64 -16.87 10.14
N VAL A 77 -14.84 -17.71 9.13
CA VAL A 77 -16.04 -18.58 9.08
C VAL A 77 -16.03 -19.58 10.24
N ILE A 78 -14.87 -20.11 10.62
CA ILE A 78 -14.75 -21.02 11.77
C ILE A 78 -14.86 -20.28 13.10
N ASN A 79 -14.27 -19.08 13.18
CA ASN A 79 -14.29 -18.24 14.36
C ASN A 79 -14.37 -16.77 13.93
N PRO A 80 -15.57 -16.16 13.96
CA PRO A 80 -15.75 -14.76 13.56
C PRO A 80 -14.91 -13.78 14.38
N LEU A 81 -14.41 -14.19 15.55
CA LEU A 81 -13.58 -13.37 16.44
C LEU A 81 -12.07 -13.62 16.25
N ALA A 82 -11.68 -14.44 15.27
CA ALA A 82 -10.28 -14.74 15.01
C ALA A 82 -9.48 -13.47 14.69
N GLN A 83 -8.25 -13.39 15.19
CA GLN A 83 -7.36 -12.29 14.87
C GLN A 83 -6.87 -12.41 13.42
N LEU A 84 -7.02 -11.33 12.66
CA LEU A 84 -6.48 -11.24 11.31
C LEU A 84 -5.04 -10.73 11.37
N GLN A 85 -4.20 -11.30 10.51
CA GLN A 85 -2.84 -10.86 10.28
C GLN A 85 -2.82 -9.92 9.08
N ASN A 86 -2.13 -8.78 9.23
CA ASN A 86 -2.02 -7.75 8.19
C ASN A 86 -3.41 -7.31 7.65
N LEU A 87 -4.21 -6.71 8.54
CA LEU A 87 -5.56 -6.22 8.26
C LEU A 87 -5.65 -5.43 6.95
N ARG A 88 -4.68 -4.55 6.70
CA ARG A 88 -4.63 -3.72 5.49
C ARG A 88 -4.50 -4.55 4.21
N ALA A 89 -3.65 -5.57 4.21
CA ALA A 89 -3.50 -6.46 3.06
C ALA A 89 -4.81 -7.23 2.79
N VAL A 90 -5.46 -7.75 3.84
CA VAL A 90 -6.73 -8.46 3.71
C VAL A 90 -7.83 -7.54 3.18
N ALA A 91 -7.99 -6.34 3.76
CA ALA A 91 -8.97 -5.35 3.32
C ALA A 91 -8.78 -4.98 1.84
N ARG A 92 -7.53 -4.71 1.43
CA ARG A 92 -7.18 -4.45 0.02
C ARG A 92 -7.52 -5.62 -0.89
N GLN A 93 -7.18 -6.85 -0.49
CA GLN A 93 -7.44 -8.02 -1.31
C GLN A 93 -8.95 -8.23 -1.49
N ILE A 94 -9.75 -8.11 -0.43
CA ILE A 94 -11.22 -8.20 -0.51
C ILE A 94 -11.78 -7.10 -1.43
N GLY A 95 -11.27 -5.87 -1.32
CA GLY A 95 -11.70 -4.76 -2.18
C GLY A 95 -11.18 -4.82 -3.63
N THR A 96 -10.29 -5.74 -3.96
CA THR A 96 -9.72 -5.89 -5.31
C THR A 96 -10.36 -7.09 -6.02
N ALA A 97 -11.09 -6.81 -7.10
CA ALA A 97 -11.78 -7.82 -7.88
C ALA A 97 -10.84 -8.93 -8.39
N GLY A 98 -11.28 -10.19 -8.24
CA GLY A 98 -10.61 -11.37 -8.80
C GLY A 98 -9.51 -11.97 -7.92
N THR A 99 -9.18 -11.35 -6.78
CA THR A 99 -8.27 -11.96 -5.80
C THR A 99 -8.88 -13.19 -5.14
N GLY A 100 -8.05 -13.99 -4.46
CA GLY A 100 -8.53 -15.11 -3.64
C GLY A 100 -9.46 -14.64 -2.51
N ALA A 101 -9.10 -13.56 -1.82
CA ALA A 101 -9.90 -13.00 -0.74
C ALA A 101 -11.26 -12.46 -1.22
N ASP A 102 -11.31 -11.78 -2.37
CA ASP A 102 -12.56 -11.33 -3.00
C ASP A 102 -13.49 -12.52 -3.32
N LYS A 103 -12.96 -13.60 -3.91
CA LYS A 103 -13.74 -14.82 -4.18
C LYS A 103 -14.26 -15.46 -2.88
N ALA A 104 -13.41 -15.58 -1.88
CA ALA A 104 -13.78 -16.14 -0.57
C ALA A 104 -14.84 -15.28 0.13
N TYR A 105 -14.70 -13.96 0.11
CA TYR A 105 -15.69 -13.01 0.60
C TYR A 105 -17.03 -13.17 -0.11
N ASN A 106 -17.05 -13.23 -1.44
CA ASN A 106 -18.28 -13.41 -2.21
C ASN A 106 -18.98 -14.75 -1.90
N ASN A 107 -18.20 -15.81 -1.63
CA ASN A 107 -18.75 -17.09 -1.19
C ASN A 107 -19.38 -16.98 0.21
N VAL A 108 -18.73 -16.32 1.17
CA VAL A 108 -19.30 -16.05 2.50
C VAL A 108 -20.57 -15.21 2.39
N LYS A 109 -20.54 -14.16 1.57
CA LYS A 109 -21.69 -13.30 1.26
C LYS A 109 -22.86 -14.13 0.74
N GLN A 110 -22.63 -15.01 -0.23
CA GLN A 110 -23.69 -15.86 -0.77
C GLN A 110 -24.22 -16.89 0.25
N ILE A 111 -23.36 -17.47 1.09
CA ILE A 111 -23.81 -18.36 2.18
C ILE A 111 -24.73 -17.60 3.16
N ALA A 112 -24.33 -16.40 3.57
CA ALA A 112 -25.09 -15.58 4.50
C ALA A 112 -26.47 -15.17 3.94
N ARG A 113 -26.58 -14.95 2.61
CA ARG A 113 -27.88 -14.70 1.96
C ARG A 113 -28.89 -15.83 2.16
N TYR A 114 -28.43 -17.05 2.44
CA TYR A 114 -29.30 -18.20 2.71
C TYR A 114 -29.74 -18.33 4.18
N LEU A 115 -29.56 -17.29 5.03
CA LEU A 115 -29.96 -17.32 6.44
C LEU A 115 -31.43 -17.74 6.66
N LYS A 116 -32.35 -17.35 5.79
CA LYS A 116 -33.78 -17.71 5.89
C LYS A 116 -34.06 -19.21 5.82
N ILE A 117 -33.11 -20.02 5.34
CA ILE A 117 -33.22 -21.49 5.41
C ILE A 117 -33.42 -21.96 6.84
N LYS A 118 -32.93 -21.23 7.85
CA LYS A 118 -33.11 -21.55 9.28
C LYS A 118 -34.58 -21.80 9.65
N ASP A 119 -35.50 -21.08 9.02
CA ASP A 119 -36.95 -21.17 9.28
C ASP A 119 -37.59 -22.44 8.71
N LEU A 120 -36.92 -23.10 7.75
CA LEU A 120 -37.37 -24.36 7.14
C LEU A 120 -36.88 -25.60 7.90
N LEU A 121 -35.95 -25.44 8.84
CA LEU A 121 -35.27 -26.56 9.50
C LEU A 121 -36.03 -27.02 10.75
N ASN A 122 -36.57 -28.24 10.68
CA ASN A 122 -37.26 -28.95 11.74
C ASN A 122 -36.36 -29.93 12.52
N VAL A 123 -35.05 -29.70 12.46
CA VAL A 123 -34.07 -30.53 13.17
C VAL A 123 -33.96 -30.05 14.61
N LYS A 124 -34.16 -30.97 15.57
CA LYS A 124 -33.92 -30.68 16.99
C LYS A 124 -32.42 -30.55 17.24
N GLU A 125 -31.99 -29.43 17.81
CA GLU A 125 -30.60 -29.25 18.27
C GLU A 125 -30.37 -30.04 19.57
N PRO A 126 -29.46 -31.03 19.58
CA PRO A 126 -29.03 -31.66 20.83
C PRO A 126 -28.35 -30.64 21.75
N SER A 127 -28.71 -30.65 23.03
CA SER A 127 -28.13 -29.80 24.09
C SER A 127 -26.61 -29.93 24.26
N VAL A 128 -25.98 -30.93 23.62
CA VAL A 128 -24.56 -31.31 23.73
C VAL A 128 -23.67 -30.64 22.65
N HIS A 129 -24.22 -29.80 21.76
CA HIS A 129 -23.44 -29.18 20.67
C HIS A 129 -22.79 -27.82 21.00
N LYS A 130 -23.11 -27.20 22.14
CA LYS A 130 -22.45 -25.95 22.55
C LYS A 130 -20.93 -26.10 22.72
N ASP A 131 -20.46 -27.27 23.14
CA ASP A 131 -19.04 -27.55 23.40
C ASP A 131 -18.31 -28.28 22.25
N ARG A 132 -18.99 -28.55 21.13
CA ARG A 132 -18.37 -29.26 20.00
C ARG A 132 -17.50 -28.32 19.17
N ASN A 133 -16.35 -28.85 18.73
CA ASN A 133 -15.45 -28.16 17.82
C ASN A 133 -16.15 -27.90 16.49
N PHE A 134 -16.47 -26.62 16.23
CA PHE A 134 -17.25 -26.20 15.08
C PHE A 134 -16.61 -26.60 13.73
N MET A 135 -15.27 -26.63 13.65
CA MET A 135 -14.58 -27.10 12.45
C MET A 135 -14.93 -28.55 12.11
N LEU A 136 -15.09 -29.41 13.11
CA LEU A 136 -15.51 -30.81 12.90
C LEU A 136 -16.97 -30.89 12.43
N GLU A 137 -17.83 -29.99 12.92
CA GLU A 137 -19.22 -29.90 12.48
C GLU A 137 -19.33 -29.49 11.02
N ILE A 138 -18.59 -28.47 10.59
CA ILE A 138 -18.53 -28.05 9.18
C ILE A 138 -18.02 -29.19 8.30
N ARG A 139 -16.94 -29.88 8.70
CA ARG A 139 -16.41 -31.02 7.94
C ARG A 139 -17.39 -32.17 7.84
N THR A 140 -18.11 -32.46 8.93
CA THR A 140 -19.14 -33.51 8.95
C THR A 140 -20.29 -33.15 8.02
N PHE A 141 -20.73 -31.89 8.04
CA PHE A 141 -21.73 -31.36 7.12
C PHE A 141 -21.27 -31.51 5.67
N ILE A 142 -20.09 -31.00 5.32
CA ILE A 142 -19.52 -31.09 3.97
C ILE A 142 -19.45 -32.56 3.50
N ASN A 143 -18.99 -33.47 4.37
CA ASN A 143 -18.90 -34.89 4.04
C ASN A 143 -20.27 -35.52 3.79
N SER A 144 -21.33 -35.08 4.48
CA SER A 144 -22.69 -35.60 4.25
C SER A 144 -23.22 -35.28 2.85
N LEU A 145 -22.81 -34.15 2.26
CA LEU A 145 -23.22 -33.74 0.91
C LEU A 145 -22.74 -34.69 -0.19
N ASN A 146 -21.65 -35.42 0.06
CA ASN A 146 -21.15 -36.42 -0.89
C ASN A 146 -21.95 -37.74 -0.82
N ASN A 147 -22.63 -37.99 0.29
CA ASN A 147 -23.31 -39.25 0.57
C ASN A 147 -24.83 -39.14 0.37
N ASP A 148 -25.41 -37.97 0.61
CA ASP A 148 -26.84 -37.73 0.51
C ASP A 148 -27.20 -36.97 -0.76
N ARG A 149 -28.10 -37.53 -1.57
CA ARG A 149 -28.58 -36.86 -2.79
C ARG A 149 -29.73 -35.88 -2.54
N LYS A 150 -30.39 -35.98 -1.38
CA LYS A 150 -31.56 -35.18 -1.03
C LYS A 150 -31.60 -34.94 0.47
N PHE A 151 -31.85 -33.69 0.86
CA PHE A 151 -32.09 -33.29 2.24
C PHE A 151 -33.55 -32.89 2.46
N GLU A 152 -34.15 -33.41 3.52
CA GLU A 152 -35.46 -33.02 4.05
C GLU A 152 -35.30 -32.14 5.30
N SER A 153 -36.34 -31.40 5.68
CA SER A 153 -36.29 -30.39 6.76
C SER A 153 -35.84 -30.91 8.13
N ASP A 154 -35.99 -32.21 8.38
CA ASP A 154 -35.67 -32.90 9.64
C ASP A 154 -34.41 -33.80 9.52
N SER A 155 -33.69 -33.71 8.41
CA SER A 155 -32.46 -34.48 8.17
C SER A 155 -31.41 -34.19 9.23
N ARG A 156 -30.96 -35.23 9.94
CA ARG A 156 -29.96 -35.09 11.02
C ARG A 156 -28.63 -34.49 10.57
N HIS A 157 -28.29 -34.62 9.29
CA HIS A 157 -27.09 -34.02 8.71
C HIS A 157 -27.15 -32.48 8.62
N LEU A 158 -28.35 -31.89 8.73
CA LEU A 158 -28.54 -30.43 8.74
C LEU A 158 -28.45 -29.79 10.13
N VAL A 159 -28.22 -30.57 11.20
CA VAL A 159 -28.01 -30.04 12.56
C VAL A 159 -27.06 -28.84 12.60
N PRO A 160 -25.85 -28.86 11.98
CA PRO A 160 -24.93 -27.74 12.08
C PRO A 160 -25.28 -26.55 11.17
N LEU A 161 -26.27 -26.67 10.28
CA LEU A 161 -26.53 -25.68 9.24
C LEU A 161 -26.95 -24.31 9.81
N LYS A 162 -27.74 -24.28 10.90
CA LYS A 162 -28.12 -23.01 11.56
C LYS A 162 -26.88 -22.25 12.02
N ARG A 163 -25.99 -22.94 12.73
CA ARG A 163 -24.72 -22.39 13.23
C ARG A 163 -23.78 -21.97 12.09
N ILE A 164 -23.72 -22.74 11.00
CA ILE A 164 -22.97 -22.38 9.78
C ILE A 164 -23.44 -21.05 9.22
N LEU A 165 -24.76 -20.85 9.10
CA LEU A 165 -25.34 -19.62 8.58
C LEU A 165 -25.08 -18.43 9.52
N ASP A 166 -25.21 -18.64 10.84
CA ASP A 166 -24.93 -17.60 11.85
C ASP A 166 -23.46 -17.16 11.84
N TYR A 167 -22.52 -18.12 11.75
CA TYR A 167 -21.09 -17.83 11.69
C TYR A 167 -20.69 -17.19 10.35
N ALA A 168 -21.31 -17.60 9.25
CA ALA A 168 -21.09 -16.95 7.95
C ALA A 168 -21.59 -15.50 7.95
N ALA A 169 -22.74 -15.22 8.57
CA ALA A 169 -23.27 -13.87 8.73
C ALA A 169 -22.36 -13.00 9.63
N ALA A 170 -21.90 -13.55 10.75
CA ALA A 170 -20.95 -12.87 11.63
C ALA A 170 -19.59 -12.60 10.95
N ALA A 171 -19.07 -13.57 10.18
CA ALA A 171 -17.87 -13.36 9.37
C ALA A 171 -18.09 -12.27 8.32
N LEU A 172 -19.28 -12.24 7.68
CA LEU A 172 -19.63 -11.23 6.67
C LEU A 172 -19.62 -9.82 7.26
N VAL A 173 -20.09 -9.61 8.49
CA VAL A 173 -20.03 -8.29 9.17
C VAL A 173 -18.60 -7.75 9.17
N ARG A 174 -17.63 -8.57 9.60
CA ARG A 174 -16.22 -8.15 9.62
C ARG A 174 -15.65 -7.95 8.22
N LEU A 175 -15.97 -8.84 7.27
CA LEU A 175 -15.45 -8.74 5.91
C LEU A 175 -16.00 -7.50 5.18
N GLU A 176 -17.28 -7.17 5.35
CA GLU A 176 -17.88 -5.97 4.76
C GLU A 176 -17.29 -4.71 5.40
N ALA A 177 -17.05 -4.69 6.71
CA ALA A 177 -16.34 -3.60 7.36
C ALA A 177 -14.92 -3.42 6.78
N LEU A 178 -14.16 -4.49 6.59
CA LEU A 178 -12.81 -4.42 5.98
C LEU A 178 -12.85 -3.88 4.55
N LYS A 179 -13.78 -4.38 3.73
CA LYS A 179 -13.99 -3.89 2.36
C LYS A 179 -14.37 -2.40 2.35
N THR A 180 -15.27 -2.00 3.24
CA THR A 180 -15.71 -0.61 3.40
C THR A 180 -14.54 0.29 3.80
N ASN A 181 -13.72 -0.12 4.78
CA ASN A 181 -12.50 0.61 5.16
C ASN A 181 -11.57 0.84 3.95
N PHE A 182 -11.34 -0.20 3.14
CA PHE A 182 -10.51 -0.07 1.94
C PHE A 182 -11.13 0.90 0.93
N ASN A 183 -12.42 0.81 0.67
CA ASN A 183 -13.11 1.71 -0.26
C ASN A 183 -13.10 3.16 0.22
N PHE A 184 -13.38 3.42 1.50
CA PHE A 184 -13.35 4.78 2.05
C PHE A 184 -11.94 5.38 2.04
N SER A 185 -10.93 4.62 2.47
CA SER A 185 -9.54 5.10 2.47
C SER A 185 -8.99 5.42 1.07
N THR A 186 -9.58 4.86 0.01
CA THR A 186 -9.11 5.04 -1.36
C THR A 186 -9.98 5.98 -2.19
N ALA A 187 -11.30 5.90 -2.07
CA ALA A 187 -12.24 6.66 -2.89
C ALA A 187 -12.80 7.91 -2.18
N HIS A 188 -12.85 7.92 -0.84
CA HIS A 188 -13.47 8.98 -0.04
C HIS A 188 -12.65 9.34 1.21
N PRO A 189 -11.33 9.61 1.09
CA PRO A 189 -10.44 9.80 2.24
C PRO A 189 -10.90 10.91 3.19
N GLU A 190 -11.54 11.95 2.68
CA GLU A 190 -12.09 13.08 3.44
C GLU A 190 -13.26 12.70 4.37
N SER A 191 -13.92 11.58 4.10
CA SER A 191 -15.05 11.06 4.87
C SER A 191 -14.73 9.77 5.61
N TYR A 192 -13.47 9.34 5.58
CA TYR A 192 -13.04 8.08 6.18
C TYR A 192 -12.96 8.20 7.70
N THR A 193 -14.10 7.94 8.36
CA THR A 193 -14.24 7.88 9.82
C THR A 193 -14.79 6.54 10.25
N ARG A 194 -14.67 6.25 11.56
CA ARG A 194 -15.24 5.04 12.15
C ARG A 194 -16.75 5.02 11.95
N GLU A 195 -17.40 6.14 12.22
CA GLU A 195 -18.86 6.28 12.12
C GLU A 195 -19.35 6.05 10.70
N ALA A 196 -18.67 6.63 9.70
CA ALA A 196 -19.03 6.46 8.30
C ALA A 196 -18.90 5.01 7.85
N VAL A 197 -17.81 4.33 8.23
CA VAL A 197 -17.61 2.91 7.95
C VAL A 197 -18.69 2.06 8.62
N THR A 198 -18.95 2.29 9.91
CA THR A 198 -19.95 1.54 10.68
C THR A 198 -21.34 1.70 10.07
N LEU A 199 -21.76 2.94 9.80
CA LEU A 199 -23.06 3.20 9.17
C LEU A 199 -23.17 2.52 7.80
N TYR A 200 -22.11 2.56 6.99
CA TYR A 200 -22.13 1.96 5.65
C TYR A 200 -22.29 0.43 5.70
N TYR A 201 -21.45 -0.29 6.46
CA TYR A 201 -21.54 -1.75 6.49
C TYR A 201 -22.80 -2.23 7.21
N GLU A 202 -23.28 -1.51 8.23
CA GLU A 202 -24.51 -1.86 8.93
C GLU A 202 -25.74 -1.69 8.04
N GLU A 203 -25.81 -0.59 7.27
CA GLU A 203 -26.91 -0.40 6.32
C GLU A 203 -26.82 -1.42 5.17
N ALA A 204 -25.62 -1.69 4.64
CA ALA A 204 -25.40 -2.69 3.60
C ALA A 204 -25.88 -4.10 4.01
N LEU A 205 -25.78 -4.43 5.30
CA LEU A 205 -26.14 -5.75 5.84
C LEU A 205 -27.47 -5.76 6.62
N ARG A 206 -28.21 -4.65 6.61
CA ARG A 206 -29.40 -4.43 7.45
C ARG A 206 -30.45 -5.52 7.28
N ALA A 207 -30.80 -5.86 6.03
CA ALA A 207 -31.82 -6.86 5.72
C ALA A 207 -31.42 -8.29 6.12
N LEU A 208 -30.11 -8.56 6.29
CA LEU A 208 -29.58 -9.90 6.52
C LEU A 208 -29.33 -10.16 8.00
N THR A 209 -28.75 -9.18 8.69
CA THR A 209 -28.24 -9.37 10.05
C THR A 209 -29.32 -9.59 11.11
N ASP A 210 -30.58 -9.24 10.84
CA ASP A 210 -31.71 -9.52 11.73
C ASP A 210 -32.05 -11.01 11.85
N PHE A 211 -31.61 -11.84 10.89
CA PHE A 211 -31.83 -13.29 10.92
C PHE A 211 -30.69 -14.06 11.61
N ALA A 212 -29.57 -13.40 11.89
CA ALA A 212 -28.40 -13.99 12.54
C ALA A 212 -28.59 -14.06 14.07
N ASP A 213 -27.90 -14.99 14.70
CA ASP A 213 -27.81 -15.03 16.17
C ASP A 213 -27.29 -13.68 16.72
N PRO A 214 -28.00 -13.04 17.68
CA PRO A 214 -27.69 -11.69 18.12
C PRO A 214 -26.40 -11.60 18.94
N GLU A 215 -26.01 -12.67 19.64
CA GLU A 215 -24.81 -12.70 20.48
C GLU A 215 -23.57 -12.73 19.60
N ILE A 216 -23.50 -13.67 18.65
CA ILE A 216 -22.36 -13.77 17.73
C ILE A 216 -22.26 -12.55 16.81
N ARG A 217 -23.40 -12.00 16.37
CA ARG A 217 -23.44 -10.75 15.60
C ARG A 217 -22.88 -9.59 16.40
N GLY A 218 -23.28 -9.44 17.66
CA GLY A 218 -22.79 -8.39 18.56
C GLY A 218 -21.27 -8.45 18.73
N SER A 219 -20.72 -9.62 19.02
CA SER A 219 -19.26 -9.79 19.15
C SER A 219 -18.51 -9.55 17.83
N ALA A 220 -19.09 -9.96 16.69
CA ALA A 220 -18.49 -9.71 15.38
C ALA A 220 -18.46 -8.21 15.03
N ARG A 221 -19.52 -7.47 15.38
CA ARG A 221 -19.58 -6.00 15.25
C ARG A 221 -18.50 -5.33 16.09
N GLU A 222 -18.39 -5.66 17.38
CA GLU A 222 -17.35 -5.11 18.25
C GLU A 222 -15.95 -5.33 17.67
N LYS A 223 -15.72 -6.52 17.09
CA LYS A 223 -14.44 -6.84 16.45
C LYS A 223 -14.23 -6.09 15.14
N ALA A 224 -15.27 -5.89 14.33
CA ALA A 224 -15.23 -5.10 13.10
C ALA A 224 -14.88 -3.63 13.37
N ASP A 225 -15.44 -3.06 14.43
CA ASP A 225 -15.12 -1.69 14.83
C ASP A 225 -13.68 -1.58 15.35
N ALA A 226 -13.19 -2.57 16.12
CA ALA A 226 -11.80 -2.61 16.54
C ALA A 226 -10.82 -2.76 15.36
N ASP A 227 -11.16 -3.54 14.33
CA ASP A 227 -10.38 -3.63 13.10
C ASP A 227 -10.37 -2.29 12.34
N THR A 228 -11.50 -1.57 12.35
CA THR A 228 -11.65 -0.23 11.76
C THR A 228 -10.76 0.80 12.46
N ASP A 229 -10.71 0.81 13.79
CA ASP A 229 -9.81 1.70 14.56
C ASP A 229 -8.34 1.50 14.17
N VAL A 230 -7.92 0.24 13.99
CA VAL A 230 -6.55 -0.09 13.56
C VAL A 230 -6.28 0.43 12.15
N LEU A 231 -7.21 0.25 11.22
CA LEU A 231 -7.07 0.72 9.84
C LEU A 231 -7.06 2.25 9.74
N LEU A 232 -7.88 2.95 10.51
CA LEU A 232 -7.88 4.41 10.61
C LEU A 232 -6.57 4.94 11.18
N SER A 233 -6.04 4.28 12.21
CA SER A 233 -4.72 4.64 12.76
C SER A 233 -3.61 4.47 11.71
N ILE A 234 -3.61 3.37 10.96
CA ILE A 234 -2.66 3.15 9.86
C ILE A 234 -2.82 4.24 8.79
N PHE A 235 -4.04 4.55 8.38
CA PHE A 235 -4.32 5.57 7.37
C PHE A 235 -3.82 6.96 7.81
N SER A 236 -4.08 7.34 9.06
CA SER A 236 -3.65 8.63 9.61
C SER A 236 -2.13 8.75 9.67
N VAL A 237 -1.45 7.67 10.07
CA VAL A 237 0.02 7.57 10.08
C VAL A 237 0.59 7.75 8.68
N GLU A 238 -0.03 7.14 7.66
CA GLU A 238 0.42 7.27 6.27
C GLU A 238 0.18 8.67 5.71
N GLU A 239 -0.99 9.24 5.94
CA GLU A 239 -1.31 10.60 5.52
C GLU A 239 -0.32 11.61 6.12
N PHE A 240 0.02 11.44 7.40
CA PHE A 240 1.02 12.26 8.07
C PHE A 240 2.41 12.13 7.43
N VAL A 241 2.86 10.90 7.15
CA VAL A 241 4.15 10.65 6.48
C VAL A 241 4.16 11.26 5.07
N GLU A 242 3.08 11.12 4.29
CA GLU A 242 3.01 11.73 2.96
C GLU A 242 3.06 13.26 3.03
N LYS A 243 2.40 13.89 4.02
CA LYS A 243 2.49 15.33 4.25
C LYS A 243 3.93 15.76 4.54
N ILE A 244 4.65 15.07 5.43
CA ILE A 244 6.08 15.33 5.69
C ILE A 244 6.89 15.26 4.40
N LEU A 245 6.73 14.20 3.62
CA LEU A 245 7.51 14.00 2.38
C LEU A 245 7.19 15.06 1.33
N HIS A 246 5.93 15.49 1.25
CA HIS A 246 5.51 16.58 0.38
C HIS A 246 6.13 17.92 0.81
N THR A 247 6.05 18.27 2.09
CA THR A 247 6.70 19.48 2.65
C THR A 247 8.20 19.48 2.39
N VAL A 248 8.89 18.35 2.60
CA VAL A 248 10.32 18.22 2.31
C VAL A 248 10.60 18.43 0.82
N ARG A 249 9.81 17.83 -0.07
CA ARG A 249 9.98 17.97 -1.52
C ARG A 249 9.82 19.43 -1.95
N ASP A 250 8.76 20.08 -1.50
CA ASP A 250 8.47 21.47 -1.89
C ASP A 250 9.52 22.43 -1.34
N TYR A 251 9.91 22.25 -0.08
CA TYR A 251 10.94 23.04 0.58
C TYR A 251 12.30 22.95 -0.14
N VAL A 252 12.80 21.74 -0.40
CA VAL A 252 14.10 21.56 -1.07
C VAL A 252 14.05 21.99 -2.54
N THR A 253 12.91 21.79 -3.22
CA THR A 253 12.69 22.31 -4.58
C THR A 253 12.76 23.83 -4.60
N GLY A 254 12.09 24.51 -3.66
CA GLY A 254 12.14 25.97 -3.51
C GLY A 254 13.57 26.48 -3.26
N LEU A 255 14.34 25.80 -2.40
CA LEU A 255 15.74 26.16 -2.17
C LEU A 255 16.62 26.01 -3.41
N ARG A 256 16.44 24.92 -4.16
CA ARG A 256 17.16 24.68 -5.41
C ARG A 256 16.82 25.74 -6.45
N ASP A 257 15.54 26.01 -6.66
CA ASP A 257 15.06 26.95 -7.69
C ASP A 257 15.39 28.41 -7.33
N GLY A 258 15.49 28.73 -6.03
CA GLY A 258 16.06 29.98 -5.52
C GLY A 258 17.58 30.09 -5.64
N GLY A 259 18.27 29.01 -6.09
CA GLY A 259 19.71 28.98 -6.31
C GLY A 259 20.55 28.79 -5.06
N HIS A 260 19.98 28.32 -3.95
CA HIS A 260 20.66 28.13 -2.66
C HIS A 260 21.43 26.81 -2.55
N SER A 261 21.34 25.93 -3.55
CA SER A 261 21.99 24.62 -3.57
C SER A 261 23.39 24.62 -4.21
N LYS A 262 24.02 25.79 -4.41
CA LYS A 262 25.36 25.87 -5.03
C LYS A 262 26.50 25.61 -4.04
N SER A 263 26.28 25.89 -2.76
CA SER A 263 27.27 25.64 -1.70
C SER A 263 26.62 25.37 -0.36
N VAL A 264 27.35 24.70 0.54
CA VAL A 264 26.89 24.44 1.91
C VAL A 264 26.60 25.74 2.66
N THR A 265 27.37 26.79 2.42
CA THR A 265 27.18 28.10 3.08
C THR A 265 25.89 28.77 2.64
N GLU A 266 25.59 28.78 1.34
CA GLU A 266 24.33 29.34 0.82
C GLU A 266 23.12 28.53 1.31
N PHE A 267 23.23 27.20 1.31
CA PHE A 267 22.18 26.32 1.82
C PHE A 267 21.87 26.60 3.30
N LYS A 268 22.91 26.66 4.16
CA LYS A 268 22.75 26.96 5.60
C LYS A 268 22.15 28.34 5.83
N ALA A 269 22.59 29.35 5.07
CA ALA A 269 22.05 30.69 5.18
C ALA A 269 20.55 30.72 4.81
N ALA A 270 20.15 30.01 3.76
CA ALA A 270 18.76 29.91 3.35
C ALA A 270 17.90 29.21 4.40
N CYS A 271 18.34 28.05 4.92
CA CYS A 271 17.61 27.36 6.00
C CYS A 271 17.49 28.20 7.28
N GLY A 272 18.49 29.04 7.59
CA GLY A 272 18.42 29.95 8.73
C GLY A 272 17.44 31.12 8.52
N GLY A 273 17.26 31.57 7.28
CA GLY A 273 16.32 32.64 6.93
C GLY A 273 14.89 32.15 6.68
N GLN A 274 14.75 30.89 6.24
CA GLN A 274 13.49 30.24 5.91
C GLN A 274 13.57 28.80 6.40
N PRO A 275 13.30 28.52 7.69
CA PRO A 275 13.31 27.16 8.19
C PRO A 275 12.17 26.34 7.58
N ILE A 276 12.36 25.02 7.49
CA ILE A 276 11.25 24.12 7.13
C ILE A 276 10.24 24.06 8.28
N GLU A 277 8.97 24.17 7.96
CA GLU A 277 7.87 24.09 8.93
C GLU A 277 6.92 22.96 8.54
N PHE A 278 6.56 22.11 9.52
CA PHE A 278 5.55 21.06 9.35
C PHE A 278 4.25 21.52 9.98
N GLU A 279 3.19 21.64 9.17
CA GLU A 279 1.90 22.14 9.63
C GLU A 279 1.21 21.17 10.61
N GLY A 280 0.63 21.73 11.68
CA GLY A 280 -0.24 20.98 12.58
C GLY A 280 0.48 19.97 13.48
N VAL A 281 1.80 20.10 13.66
CA VAL A 281 2.59 19.20 14.52
C VAL A 281 3.45 19.96 15.51
N GLU A 282 3.50 19.46 16.75
CA GLU A 282 4.43 19.96 17.75
C GLU A 282 5.79 19.25 17.61
N TYR A 283 6.85 20.03 17.71
CA TYR A 283 8.21 19.52 17.71
C TYR A 283 8.46 18.78 19.03
N GLY A 284 8.71 17.47 18.96
CA GLY A 284 8.93 16.63 20.13
C GLY A 284 10.28 16.84 20.82
N GLY A 285 11.19 17.63 20.21
CA GLY A 285 12.49 17.95 20.77
C GLY A 285 13.29 16.70 21.18
N ASP A 286 13.94 16.77 22.34
CA ASP A 286 14.80 15.70 22.88
C ASP A 286 14.07 14.37 23.10
N SER A 287 12.74 14.37 23.21
CA SER A 287 11.96 13.15 23.45
C SER A 287 11.93 12.18 22.27
N ARG A 288 12.25 12.64 21.05
CA ARG A 288 12.30 11.82 19.83
C ARG A 288 13.66 11.17 19.57
N GLY A 289 14.66 11.56 20.37
CA GLY A 289 16.05 11.17 20.16
C GLY A 289 16.67 11.78 18.91
N ALA A 290 17.99 11.66 18.77
CA ALA A 290 18.71 12.12 17.60
C ALA A 290 18.59 11.13 16.43
N VAL A 291 18.68 11.65 15.21
CA VAL A 291 18.86 10.81 14.02
C VAL A 291 20.16 10.00 14.18
N PRO A 292 20.14 8.67 13.98
CA PRO A 292 21.35 7.86 14.10
C PRO A 292 22.47 8.33 13.17
N ASP A 293 23.69 8.51 13.69
CA ASP A 293 24.86 9.00 12.93
C ASP A 293 25.14 8.17 11.67
N ALA A 294 24.94 6.85 11.74
CA ALA A 294 25.12 5.95 10.60
C ALA A 294 24.21 6.30 9.41
N MET A 295 23.05 6.91 9.65
CA MET A 295 22.15 7.37 8.58
C MET A 295 22.62 8.70 7.98
N LEU A 296 23.28 9.54 8.77
CA LEU A 296 23.82 10.85 8.41
C LEU A 296 25.25 10.81 7.86
N ALA A 297 25.78 9.60 7.61
CA ALA A 297 27.08 9.40 7.00
C ALA A 297 27.15 10.08 5.62
N THR A 298 28.34 10.58 5.28
CA THR A 298 28.59 11.24 4.00
C THR A 298 28.29 10.32 2.83
N SER A 299 27.76 10.90 1.75
CA SER A 299 27.38 10.18 0.54
C SER A 299 28.24 10.60 -0.66
N ASP A 300 28.15 9.81 -1.73
CA ASP A 300 28.82 10.13 -2.99
C ASP A 300 28.16 11.30 -3.75
N MET A 301 27.06 11.87 -3.25
CA MET A 301 26.33 12.98 -3.89
C MET A 301 26.96 14.35 -3.64
N GLY A 302 27.86 14.46 -2.65
CA GLY A 302 28.58 15.68 -2.29
C GLY A 302 28.01 16.44 -1.09
N ASP A 303 28.79 17.41 -0.61
CA ASP A 303 28.58 18.06 0.70
C ASP A 303 27.24 18.81 0.82
N VAL A 304 26.76 19.42 -0.27
CA VAL A 304 25.46 20.13 -0.28
C VAL A 304 24.31 19.14 -0.06
N PHE A 305 24.35 17.99 -0.74
CA PHE A 305 23.35 16.94 -0.55
C PHE A 305 23.39 16.40 0.88
N ASP A 306 24.58 16.11 1.41
CA ASP A 306 24.73 15.56 2.76
C ASP A 306 24.24 16.53 3.84
N GLU A 307 24.51 17.83 3.67
CA GLU A 307 23.98 18.86 4.57
C GLU A 307 22.46 19.01 4.44
N ALA A 308 21.93 19.02 3.22
CA ALA A 308 20.49 19.10 2.99
C ALA A 308 19.76 17.92 3.61
N TYR A 309 20.26 16.70 3.37
CA TYR A 309 19.72 15.48 3.94
C TYR A 309 19.79 15.50 5.46
N ARG A 310 20.91 15.94 6.05
CA ARG A 310 21.05 16.07 7.50
C ARG A 310 20.02 17.03 8.08
N TYR A 311 19.89 18.23 7.51
CA TYR A 311 18.95 19.25 7.98
C TYR A 311 17.51 18.74 7.93
N VAL A 312 17.01 18.42 6.74
CA VAL A 312 15.59 18.06 6.56
C VAL A 312 15.21 16.76 7.28
N THR A 313 16.13 15.80 7.35
CA THR A 313 15.88 14.56 8.10
C THR A 313 15.83 14.83 9.59
N THR A 314 16.66 15.73 10.12
CA THR A 314 16.64 16.10 11.54
C THR A 314 15.32 16.79 11.90
N GLU A 315 14.90 17.77 11.10
CA GLU A 315 13.64 18.49 11.32
C GLU A 315 12.43 17.56 11.21
N ALA A 316 12.39 16.70 10.18
CA ALA A 316 11.34 15.70 10.02
C ALA A 316 11.34 14.67 11.18
N TRP A 317 12.52 14.26 11.66
CA TRP A 317 12.63 13.33 12.78
C TRP A 317 12.06 13.91 14.08
N GLY A 318 12.25 15.21 14.30
CA GLY A 318 11.74 15.91 15.47
C GLY A 318 10.20 15.93 15.58
N VAL A 319 9.48 15.75 14.46
CA VAL A 319 8.01 15.69 14.43
C VAL A 319 7.46 14.27 14.29
N MET A 320 8.30 13.27 14.03
CA MET A 320 7.87 11.88 13.86
C MET A 320 7.99 11.05 15.14
N GLU A 321 6.95 10.28 15.44
CA GLU A 321 6.98 9.19 16.44
C GLU A 321 7.40 7.83 15.86
N GLU A 322 7.58 6.83 16.74
CA GLU A 322 7.88 5.44 16.37
C GLU A 322 6.84 4.84 15.42
N VAL A 323 5.55 5.16 15.60
CA VAL A 323 4.46 4.66 14.74
C VAL A 323 4.63 5.07 13.28
N HIS A 324 5.29 6.19 12.99
CA HIS A 324 5.57 6.67 11.64
C HIS A 324 6.77 5.98 10.98
N GLN A 325 7.48 5.11 11.71
CA GLN A 325 8.69 4.44 11.26
C GLN A 325 9.77 5.42 10.73
N PRO A 326 10.32 6.32 11.56
CA PRO A 326 11.20 7.41 11.12
C PRO A 326 12.39 6.97 10.26
N LYS A 327 12.93 5.76 10.51
CA LYS A 327 14.01 5.17 9.72
C LYS A 327 13.62 4.90 8.27
N VAL A 328 12.39 4.41 8.05
CA VAL A 328 11.86 4.15 6.71
C VAL A 328 11.59 5.47 6.01
N VAL A 329 10.99 6.44 6.71
CA VAL A 329 10.70 7.77 6.18
C VAL A 329 11.98 8.51 5.80
N ALA A 330 13.03 8.46 6.61
CA ALA A 330 14.34 9.04 6.30
C ALA A 330 14.96 8.43 5.03
N GLY A 331 14.77 7.13 4.79
CA GLY A 331 15.13 6.50 3.51
C GLY A 331 14.41 7.13 2.31
N ARG A 332 13.08 7.34 2.43
CA ARG A 332 12.26 8.00 1.39
C ARG A 332 12.65 9.47 1.20
N ILE A 333 12.94 10.19 2.28
CA ILE A 333 13.51 11.55 2.23
C ILE A 333 14.80 11.54 1.41
N LYS A 334 15.71 10.60 1.66
CA LYS A 334 16.97 10.49 0.91
C LYS A 334 16.74 10.31 -0.59
N GLU A 335 15.77 9.49 -0.98
CA GLU A 335 15.39 9.28 -2.38
C GLU A 335 14.87 10.57 -3.02
N ILE A 336 13.95 11.27 -2.35
CA ILE A 336 13.42 12.57 -2.80
C ILE A 336 14.55 13.59 -3.02
N LEU A 337 15.49 13.69 -2.08
CA LEU A 337 16.59 14.65 -2.22
C LEU A 337 17.51 14.29 -3.38
N ARG A 338 17.71 13.00 -3.68
CA ARG A 338 18.54 12.59 -4.81
C ARG A 338 17.92 13.06 -6.10
N GLU A 339 16.61 12.91 -6.26
CA GLU A 339 15.87 13.38 -7.43
C GLU A 339 15.96 14.90 -7.58
N ILE A 340 15.78 15.66 -6.49
CA ILE A 340 15.73 17.12 -6.56
C ILE A 340 17.11 17.73 -6.79
N LEU A 341 18.15 17.21 -6.11
CA LEU A 341 19.49 17.81 -6.04
C LEU A 341 20.52 17.16 -6.99
N VAL A 342 20.11 16.20 -7.83
CA VAL A 342 21.01 15.56 -8.81
C VAL A 342 21.76 16.56 -9.70
N GLY A 343 21.12 17.68 -10.04
CA GLY A 343 21.71 18.74 -10.86
C GLY A 343 22.84 19.51 -10.19
N THR A 344 22.94 19.47 -8.85
CA THR A 344 23.99 20.14 -8.07
C THR A 344 24.99 19.15 -7.46
N ALA A 345 24.86 17.87 -7.77
CA ALA A 345 25.71 16.83 -7.22
C ALA A 345 27.08 16.80 -7.91
N VAL A 346 28.13 16.60 -7.11
CA VAL A 346 29.52 16.53 -7.58
C VAL A 346 30.07 15.16 -7.21
N PHE A 347 30.43 14.38 -8.23
CA PHE A 347 30.87 13.00 -8.08
C PHE A 347 32.36 12.85 -8.30
N THR A 348 32.97 11.89 -7.60
CA THR A 348 34.33 11.44 -7.94
C THR A 348 34.28 10.61 -9.23
N PRO A 349 35.00 11.01 -10.30
CA PRO A 349 34.91 10.35 -11.59
C PRO A 349 35.54 8.96 -11.59
N GLU A 350 34.83 8.00 -12.16
CA GLU A 350 35.37 6.69 -12.53
C GLU A 350 35.85 6.75 -13.99
N MET A 351 37.17 6.68 -14.20
CA MET A 351 37.74 6.71 -15.54
C MET A 351 37.54 5.36 -16.25
N ARG A 352 36.50 5.25 -17.09
CA ARG A 352 36.11 4.00 -17.76
C ARG A 352 35.98 4.16 -19.28
N ARG A 353 36.43 3.15 -20.03
CA ARG A 353 36.08 2.94 -21.46
C ARG A 353 36.23 1.47 -21.83
N HIS A 354 37.37 0.88 -21.47
CA HIS A 354 37.66 -0.55 -21.55
C HIS A 354 38.18 -1.04 -20.20
N LEU A 355 37.82 -2.25 -19.78
CA LEU A 355 38.39 -2.84 -18.57
C LEU A 355 39.91 -3.08 -18.78
N GLY A 356 40.77 -2.35 -18.07
CA GLY A 356 42.20 -2.63 -17.95
C GLY A 356 43.18 -1.83 -18.85
N LYS A 357 42.72 -0.94 -19.74
CA LYS A 357 43.59 0.00 -20.50
C LYS A 357 42.88 1.35 -20.73
N PRO A 358 43.29 2.45 -20.05
CA PRO A 358 42.54 3.71 -20.01
C PRO A 358 43.03 4.80 -20.98
N THR A 359 43.76 4.48 -22.05
CA THR A 359 44.37 5.49 -22.95
C THR A 359 43.38 6.48 -23.58
N MET A 360 42.06 6.22 -23.52
CA MET A 360 41.01 7.19 -23.84
C MET A 360 39.81 7.09 -22.89
N ALA A 361 40.03 6.98 -21.58
CA ALA A 361 38.96 6.80 -20.60
C ALA A 361 37.98 7.99 -20.53
N LEU A 362 36.69 7.70 -20.34
CA LEU A 362 35.65 8.69 -20.06
C LEU A 362 35.47 8.82 -18.54
N ALA A 363 35.33 10.05 -18.06
CA ALA A 363 34.88 10.32 -16.70
C ALA A 363 33.39 9.99 -16.60
N VAL A 364 33.05 8.96 -15.82
CA VAL A 364 31.66 8.52 -15.61
C VAL A 364 31.38 8.25 -14.13
N VAL A 365 30.11 8.15 -13.78
CA VAL A 365 29.66 7.68 -12.45
C VAL A 365 28.59 6.61 -12.63
N GLY A 366 28.58 5.62 -11.73
CA GLY A 366 27.55 4.59 -11.69
C GLY A 366 26.18 5.16 -11.33
N LEU A 367 25.14 4.69 -12.02
CA LEU A 367 23.78 5.18 -11.81
C LEU A 367 23.21 4.74 -10.46
N ASP A 368 23.71 3.64 -9.89
CA ASP A 368 23.43 3.21 -8.51
C ASP A 368 23.89 4.24 -7.47
N LYS A 369 25.00 4.94 -7.72
CA LYS A 369 25.49 6.00 -6.83
C LYS A 369 24.64 7.25 -6.89
N ILE A 370 24.11 7.60 -8.07
CA ILE A 370 23.22 8.74 -8.26
C ILE A 370 21.85 8.46 -7.64
N THR A 371 21.27 7.32 -7.97
CA THR A 371 19.89 6.98 -7.64
C THR A 371 19.73 6.30 -6.29
N GLY A 372 20.79 5.66 -5.77
CA GLY A 372 20.69 4.73 -4.65
C GLY A 372 20.17 3.34 -5.04
N ASN A 373 19.87 3.08 -6.32
CA ASN A 373 19.30 1.82 -6.78
C ASN A 373 20.38 0.84 -7.25
N ILE A 374 20.65 -0.19 -6.44
CA ILE A 374 21.66 -1.22 -6.71
C ILE A 374 21.42 -2.01 -8.01
N ASN A 375 20.17 -2.07 -8.49
CA ASN A 375 19.83 -2.75 -9.74
C ASN A 375 20.42 -2.03 -10.96
N LEU A 376 20.87 -0.79 -10.80
CA LEU A 376 21.39 0.07 -11.87
C LEU A 376 22.93 0.12 -11.91
N LYS A 377 23.63 -0.69 -11.11
CA LYS A 377 25.10 -0.66 -10.98
C LYS A 377 25.92 -0.87 -12.25
N GLU A 378 25.31 -1.45 -13.29
CA GLU A 378 25.96 -1.69 -14.59
C GLU A 378 25.78 -0.51 -15.57
N TYR A 379 25.01 0.51 -15.16
CA TYR A 379 24.70 1.69 -15.94
C TYR A 379 25.50 2.89 -15.44
N TYR A 380 25.92 3.75 -16.37
CA TYR A 380 26.79 4.89 -16.08
C TYR A 380 26.32 6.13 -16.83
N VAL A 381 26.61 7.30 -16.26
CA VAL A 381 26.42 8.59 -16.92
C VAL A 381 27.74 9.35 -16.96
N ARG A 382 27.89 10.22 -17.95
CA ARG A 382 29.12 11.02 -18.12
C ARG A 382 29.17 12.18 -17.14
N LEU A 383 30.39 12.47 -16.69
CA LEU A 383 30.70 13.65 -15.88
C LEU A 383 31.48 14.69 -16.69
N ARG A 384 31.33 15.96 -16.29
CA ARG A 384 32.19 17.09 -16.66
C ARG A 384 33.52 16.99 -15.89
N GLY A 385 34.52 17.78 -16.29
CA GLY A 385 35.86 17.75 -15.68
C GLY A 385 35.90 18.13 -14.19
N ASN A 386 34.86 18.83 -13.71
CA ASN A 386 34.66 19.21 -12.31
C ASN A 386 33.87 18.16 -11.49
N GLY A 387 33.46 17.04 -12.10
CA GLY A 387 32.70 15.96 -11.42
C GLY A 387 31.18 16.13 -11.46
N GLU A 388 30.66 17.21 -12.04
CA GLU A 388 29.21 17.39 -12.26
C GLU A 388 28.70 16.48 -13.37
N ILE A 389 27.40 16.15 -13.33
CA ILE A 389 26.78 15.39 -14.42
C ILE A 389 26.79 16.20 -15.72
N ALA A 390 27.19 15.56 -16.81
CA ALA A 390 27.24 16.18 -18.14
C ALA A 390 25.85 16.20 -18.79
N PHE A 391 25.01 17.14 -18.38
CA PHE A 391 23.77 17.47 -19.08
C PHE A 391 24.04 18.07 -20.46
N ILE A 392 23.25 17.65 -21.46
CA ILE A 392 23.41 18.02 -22.87
C ILE A 392 22.59 19.28 -23.16
N GLU A 393 23.24 20.44 -23.05
CA GLU A 393 22.60 21.77 -23.13
C GLU A 393 21.83 22.00 -24.45
N ASP A 394 22.37 21.56 -25.58
CA ASP A 394 21.77 21.76 -26.91
C ASP A 394 20.75 20.67 -27.31
N PHE A 395 20.37 19.77 -26.39
CA PHE A 395 19.41 18.70 -26.68
C PHE A 395 18.13 18.87 -25.85
N GLU A 396 17.02 19.06 -26.58
CA GLU A 396 15.68 19.28 -26.01
C GLU A 396 15.65 20.43 -24.99
N ASP A 397 15.44 20.12 -23.72
CA ASP A 397 15.31 21.07 -22.60
C ASP A 397 16.59 21.19 -21.76
N GLY A 398 17.69 20.59 -22.21
CA GLY A 398 18.96 20.62 -21.50
C GLY A 398 19.04 19.67 -20.30
N LYS A 399 18.06 18.79 -20.07
CA LYS A 399 18.05 17.85 -18.93
C LYS A 399 18.49 16.44 -19.27
N HIS A 400 18.79 16.18 -20.53
CA HIS A 400 19.19 14.86 -21.00
C HIS A 400 20.66 14.57 -20.71
N VAL A 401 20.96 13.31 -20.43
CA VAL A 401 22.33 12.79 -20.27
C VAL A 401 22.57 11.59 -21.18
N ASP A 402 23.84 11.34 -21.52
CA ASP A 402 24.24 10.10 -22.19
C ASP A 402 24.23 8.94 -21.19
N LEU A 403 23.46 7.88 -21.50
CA LEU A 403 23.41 6.64 -20.75
C LEU A 403 24.33 5.59 -21.36
N PHE A 404 25.14 4.98 -20.52
CA PHE A 404 26.07 3.93 -20.90
C PHE A 404 25.84 2.64 -20.10
N GLU A 405 26.21 1.50 -20.69
CA GLU A 405 26.22 0.19 -20.05
C GLU A 405 27.56 -0.51 -20.25
N MET A 406 28.07 -1.16 -19.20
CA MET A 406 29.27 -1.98 -19.32
C MET A 406 28.96 -3.35 -19.94
N ARG A 407 29.21 -3.49 -21.24
CA ARG A 407 28.95 -4.75 -21.96
C ARG A 407 30.18 -5.62 -22.10
N GLU A 408 29.99 -6.92 -21.99
CA GLU A 408 31.01 -7.90 -22.35
C GLU A 408 31.10 -8.04 -23.88
N TYR A 409 32.33 -7.95 -24.37
CA TYR A 409 32.64 -8.12 -25.76
C TYR A 409 32.67 -9.61 -26.12
N LYS A 410 31.73 -10.05 -26.98
CA LYS A 410 31.78 -11.37 -27.63
C LYS A 410 32.33 -11.19 -29.05
N PRO A 411 33.50 -11.75 -29.39
CA PRO A 411 34.12 -11.53 -30.70
C PRO A 411 33.24 -12.04 -31.84
N SER A 412 32.93 -11.18 -32.81
CA SER A 412 32.32 -11.61 -34.08
C SER A 412 33.41 -11.95 -35.11
N ARG A 413 33.06 -12.76 -36.12
CA ARG A 413 33.96 -13.23 -37.21
C ARG A 413 34.71 -12.09 -37.94
N VAL A 414 34.19 -10.86 -37.90
CA VAL A 414 34.79 -9.68 -38.54
C VAL A 414 36.13 -9.30 -37.88
N HIS A 415 36.30 -9.52 -36.57
CA HIS A 415 37.59 -9.25 -35.89
C HIS A 415 38.68 -10.27 -36.22
N ALA A 416 38.33 -11.51 -36.56
CA ALA A 416 39.31 -12.46 -37.08
C ALA A 416 39.87 -12.00 -38.44
N ALA A 417 39.03 -11.38 -39.27
CA ALA A 417 39.44 -10.82 -40.56
C ALA A 417 40.26 -9.53 -40.41
N VAL A 418 39.92 -8.65 -39.46
CA VAL A 418 40.68 -7.43 -39.17
C VAL A 418 42.02 -7.73 -38.50
N LYS A 419 42.09 -8.75 -37.62
CA LYS A 419 43.36 -9.24 -37.06
C LYS A 419 44.26 -9.83 -38.15
N LYS A 420 43.68 -10.45 -39.18
CA LYS A 420 44.43 -10.98 -40.33
C LYS A 420 44.99 -9.87 -41.24
N LYS A 421 44.23 -8.79 -41.46
CA LYS A 421 44.74 -7.58 -42.16
C LYS A 421 45.77 -6.78 -41.34
N LYS A 422 45.69 -6.84 -40.01
CA LYS A 422 46.66 -6.20 -39.10
C LYS A 422 48.07 -6.80 -39.24
N ASP A 423 48.16 -8.11 -39.42
CA ASP A 423 49.45 -8.80 -39.65
C ASP A 423 50.08 -8.37 -41.00
N GLU A 424 49.31 -7.74 -41.90
CA GLU A 424 49.75 -7.30 -43.22
C GLU A 424 50.06 -5.78 -43.30
N ASP A 425 49.28 -4.91 -42.62
CA ASP A 425 49.31 -3.44 -42.89
C ASP A 425 49.77 -2.52 -41.73
N GLY A 426 50.10 -3.04 -40.54
CA GLY A 426 50.75 -2.25 -39.47
C GLY A 426 49.91 -1.11 -38.85
N THR A 427 48.59 -1.12 -38.98
CA THR A 427 47.69 -0.14 -38.35
C THR A 427 47.52 -0.34 -36.83
N GLU A 428 47.30 0.76 -36.09
CA GLU A 428 47.13 0.77 -34.62
C GLU A 428 46.06 -0.21 -34.10
N GLU A 429 46.30 -0.72 -32.90
CA GLU A 429 45.52 -1.79 -32.26
C GLU A 429 44.11 -1.29 -31.87
N LEU A 430 43.07 -1.92 -32.44
CA LEU A 430 41.70 -1.84 -31.90
C LEU A 430 41.72 -2.26 -30.43
N GLN A 431 41.30 -1.38 -29.53
CA GLN A 431 41.32 -1.62 -28.08
C GLN A 431 40.33 -2.74 -27.71
N THR A 432 40.81 -3.98 -27.65
CA THR A 432 40.00 -5.15 -27.29
C THR A 432 40.02 -5.38 -25.78
N GLY A 433 39.30 -4.55 -25.02
CA GLY A 433 38.93 -4.92 -23.65
C GLY A 433 37.88 -6.04 -23.66
N ARG A 434 37.91 -6.96 -22.69
CA ARG A 434 36.84 -7.98 -22.52
C ARG A 434 35.47 -7.35 -22.20
N LYS A 435 35.46 -6.17 -21.59
CA LYS A 435 34.26 -5.34 -21.39
C LYS A 435 34.53 -3.90 -21.85
N TYR A 436 33.53 -3.26 -22.42
CA TYR A 436 33.59 -1.88 -22.89
C TYR A 436 32.31 -1.11 -22.53
N LEU A 437 32.46 0.19 -22.38
CA LEU A 437 31.35 1.09 -22.13
C LEU A 437 30.57 1.31 -23.45
N PHE A 438 29.34 0.80 -23.52
CA PHE A 438 28.46 0.88 -24.68
C PHE A 438 27.42 1.98 -24.48
N THR A 439 27.32 2.93 -25.41
CA THR A 439 26.31 3.99 -25.37
C THR A 439 24.94 3.40 -25.71
N ILE A 440 23.99 3.50 -24.79
CA ILE A 440 22.60 3.04 -25.00
C ILE A 440 21.79 4.09 -25.74
N GLY A 441 21.91 5.35 -25.33
CA GLY A 441 21.10 6.46 -25.81
C GLY A 441 21.14 7.63 -24.85
N ARG A 442 20.19 8.55 -25.01
CA ARG A 442 20.00 9.71 -24.12
C ARG A 442 18.76 9.53 -23.27
N THR A 443 18.80 9.97 -22.02
CA THR A 443 17.68 9.88 -21.09
C THR A 443 17.64 11.10 -20.16
N ASP A 444 16.44 11.53 -19.83
CA ASP A 444 16.11 12.47 -18.75
C ASP A 444 15.55 11.74 -17.50
N LYS A 445 15.32 10.43 -17.59
CA LYS A 445 14.72 9.59 -16.54
C LYS A 445 15.76 8.80 -15.76
N LEU A 446 16.63 9.48 -15.02
CA LEU A 446 17.70 8.82 -14.26
C LEU A 446 17.21 7.83 -13.19
N PHE A 447 16.02 8.06 -12.63
CA PHE A 447 15.50 7.38 -11.43
C PHE A 447 14.54 6.20 -11.73
N GLY A 448 14.80 5.47 -12.83
CA GLY A 448 14.04 4.26 -13.14
C GLY A 448 14.22 3.15 -12.08
N TYR A 449 13.17 2.38 -11.79
CA TYR A 449 13.26 1.27 -10.83
C TYR A 449 14.01 0.07 -11.40
N THR A 450 13.83 -0.19 -12.70
CA THR A 450 14.46 -1.31 -13.39
C THR A 450 15.35 -0.83 -14.55
N PRO A 451 16.33 -1.64 -14.94
CA PRO A 451 17.09 -1.43 -16.18
C PRO A 451 16.21 -1.21 -17.42
N ASN A 452 15.05 -1.90 -17.50
CA ASN A 452 14.16 -1.79 -18.64
C ASN A 452 13.48 -0.42 -18.71
N ASP A 453 13.11 0.16 -17.57
CA ASP A 453 12.49 1.50 -17.51
C ASP A 453 13.43 2.56 -18.11
N LEU A 454 14.74 2.42 -17.81
CA LEU A 454 15.78 3.28 -18.35
C LEU A 454 16.01 3.06 -19.85
N VAL A 455 16.24 1.80 -20.24
CA VAL A 455 16.66 1.44 -21.61
C VAL A 455 15.54 1.68 -22.62
N ASN A 456 14.28 1.43 -22.24
CA ASN A 456 13.12 1.66 -23.10
C ASN A 456 12.75 3.14 -23.18
N GLY A 457 13.06 3.93 -22.15
CA GLY A 457 12.87 5.38 -22.15
C GLY A 457 13.94 6.15 -22.93
N CYS A 458 15.04 5.50 -23.35
CA CYS A 458 16.14 6.18 -24.03
C CYS A 458 15.79 6.57 -25.47
N ILE A 459 16.13 7.80 -25.83
CA ILE A 459 16.14 8.26 -27.22
C ILE A 459 17.40 7.74 -27.91
N ARG A 460 17.22 7.12 -29.08
CA ARG A 460 18.29 6.58 -29.93
C ARG A 460 18.20 7.26 -31.30
N GLY A 461 19.32 7.73 -31.85
CA GLY A 461 19.33 8.38 -33.16
C GLY A 461 18.91 7.44 -34.30
N ASP A 462 18.47 8.04 -35.42
CA ASP A 462 17.80 7.37 -36.56
C ASP A 462 18.58 6.22 -37.23
N ASP A 463 19.90 6.13 -37.03
CA ASP A 463 20.75 5.07 -37.62
C ASP A 463 20.86 3.80 -36.74
N GLY A 464 20.10 3.68 -35.66
CA GLY A 464 20.13 2.49 -34.77
C GLY A 464 21.48 2.28 -34.04
N GLY A 465 22.42 3.20 -34.19
CA GLY A 465 23.64 3.34 -33.41
C GLY A 465 23.55 4.61 -32.58
N GLY A 466 23.55 4.47 -31.26
CA GLY A 466 23.58 5.60 -30.32
C GLY A 466 24.75 6.58 -30.56
N PRO A 467 24.80 7.70 -29.81
CA PRO A 467 25.77 8.78 -30.04
C PRO A 467 27.19 8.27 -30.31
N LYS A 468 27.74 8.59 -31.48
CA LYS A 468 29.15 8.31 -31.79
C LYS A 468 30.01 9.26 -30.96
N ALA A 469 30.65 8.71 -29.93
CA ALA A 469 31.53 9.48 -29.05
C ALA A 469 32.82 9.94 -29.77
N PHE A 470 32.83 11.16 -30.31
CA PHE A 470 34.02 12.01 -30.58
C PHE A 470 33.53 13.47 -30.60
N ASN A 471 34.10 14.50 -29.96
CA ASN A 471 35.49 14.76 -29.58
C ASN A 471 35.68 15.11 -28.09
N VAL A 472 36.95 14.94 -27.70
CA VAL A 472 37.60 15.38 -26.46
C VAL A 472 37.76 16.90 -26.50
N PHE A 473 37.41 17.57 -25.40
CA PHE A 473 37.97 18.87 -25.02
C PHE A 473 38.45 18.77 -23.58
#